data_AF-A0A2W1NSF2-F1
#
_entry.id   AF-A0A2W1NSF2-F1
#
_cell.length_a   1.000
_cell.length_b   1.000
_cell.length_c   1.000
_cell.angle_alpha   90.00
_cell.angle_beta   90.00
_cell.angle_gamma   90.00
#
_symmetry.space_group_name_H-M   'P 1'
#
loop_
_entity.id
_entity.type
_entity.pdbx_description
1 polymer ?
#
loop_
_entity_poly.entity_id
_entity_poly.type
_entity_poly.pdbx_seq_one_letter_code
_entity_poly.pdbx_strand_id
1 'polypeptide(L)'
;MITTNYDHLIEWSAAAHGWQIWDGFNTGAIAEPLSSTELTERMSRSIKTGKLHSTETIQHLRIYKPHGSLSWFRMPDGAIKKVSSVPMHQLHNLSRAGITPVIVTPGMGKYLETHFEPYSNILAEMKRAIDRASGLVFVGFGFNDIHIQGNFLAALRNAAVPILIITRTLSPAFFNMVAAGEIRNYVAIQELGKKSQVFSDIMNVDIVEEPNHWTLKGLLRQAWGDDSEYAASV
;
A
#
# COMPACT_ATOMS: atom_id res chain seq x y z
N MET A 1 1.93 -2.54 2.98
CA MET A 1 0.79 -1.92 2.27
C MET A 1 1.30 -1.24 1.01
N ILE A 2 0.59 -1.37 -0.10
CA ILE A 2 0.95 -0.74 -1.38
C ILE A 2 -0.20 0.20 -1.74
N THR A 3 0.09 1.42 -2.17
CA THR A 3 -0.94 2.38 -2.57
C THR A 3 -0.46 3.25 -3.72
N THR A 4 -1.34 3.49 -4.69
CA THR A 4 -1.12 4.46 -5.78
C THR A 4 -1.58 5.87 -5.41
N ASN A 5 -2.14 6.05 -4.20
CA ASN A 5 -2.56 7.35 -3.70
C ASN A 5 -1.36 8.16 -3.20
N TYR A 6 -1.40 9.47 -3.43
CA TYR A 6 -0.32 10.38 -3.04
C TYR A 6 -0.45 10.91 -1.60
N ASP A 7 -1.67 10.91 -1.06
CA ASP A 7 -2.03 11.44 0.27
C ASP A 7 -1.38 10.65 1.42
N HIS A 8 -1.53 11.14 2.65
CA HIS A 8 -0.89 10.59 3.86
C HIS A 8 -1.85 9.89 4.81
N LEU A 9 -3.06 9.54 4.36
CA LEU A 9 -4.10 9.05 5.29
C LEU A 9 -3.69 7.75 5.99
N ILE A 10 -2.99 6.86 5.27
CA ILE A 10 -2.49 5.59 5.82
C ILE A 10 -1.39 5.85 6.84
N GLU A 11 -0.43 6.73 6.51
CA GLU A 11 0.64 7.14 7.41
C GLU A 11 0.08 7.75 8.68
N TRP A 12 -0.82 8.73 8.58
CA TRP A 12 -1.37 9.42 9.74
C TRP A 12 -2.19 8.48 10.61
N SER A 13 -2.99 7.60 10.01
CA SER A 13 -3.77 6.60 10.75
C SER A 13 -2.85 5.64 11.51
N ALA A 14 -1.81 5.10 10.87
CA ALA A 14 -0.86 4.20 11.54
C ALA A 14 -0.09 4.91 12.66
N ALA A 15 0.40 6.13 12.41
CA ALA A 15 1.13 6.93 13.39
C ALA A 15 0.27 7.24 14.62
N ALA A 16 -1.00 7.58 14.42
CA ALA A 16 -1.94 7.87 15.50
C ALA A 16 -2.17 6.66 16.43
N HIS A 17 -1.94 5.43 15.94
CA HIS A 17 -2.04 4.20 16.73
C HIS A 17 -0.67 3.66 17.18
N GLY A 18 0.38 4.48 17.16
CA GLY A 18 1.71 4.12 17.67
C GLY A 18 2.56 3.24 16.75
N TRP A 19 2.16 3.01 15.50
CA TRP A 19 2.95 2.23 14.56
C TRP A 19 4.11 3.04 14.02
N GLN A 20 5.31 2.42 13.97
CA GLN A 20 6.41 3.00 13.20
C GLN A 20 6.14 2.84 11.71
N ILE A 21 6.36 3.90 10.93
CA ILE A 21 6.07 3.90 9.50
C ILE A 21 7.36 3.97 8.73
N TRP A 22 7.41 3.19 7.65
CA TRP A 22 8.38 3.39 6.61
C TRP A 22 7.70 3.52 5.25
N ASP A 23 7.99 4.64 4.60
CA ASP A 23 7.47 5.02 3.29
C ASP A 23 8.60 5.26 2.27
N GLY A 24 9.79 4.71 2.54
CA GLY A 24 10.99 4.86 1.70
C GLY A 24 11.98 5.94 2.17
N PHE A 25 11.64 6.70 3.21
CA PHE A 25 12.47 7.82 3.70
C PHE A 25 12.77 7.68 5.20
N ASN A 26 13.77 8.43 5.65
CA ASN A 26 14.09 8.62 7.05
C ASN A 26 13.01 9.49 7.76
N THR A 27 13.15 9.69 9.06
CA THR A 27 12.31 10.60 9.85
C THR A 27 12.86 12.03 9.85
N GLY A 28 11.98 13.01 10.05
CA GLY A 28 12.35 14.42 10.15
C GLY A 28 11.47 15.35 9.31
N ALA A 29 11.72 16.65 9.44
CA ALA A 29 11.04 17.68 8.65
C ALA A 29 11.44 17.62 7.17
N ILE A 30 12.72 17.35 6.91
CA ILE A 30 13.28 17.04 5.59
C ILE A 30 14.06 15.73 5.76
N ALA A 31 13.67 14.69 5.03
CA ALA A 31 14.22 13.36 5.18
C ALA A 31 14.79 12.82 3.87
N GLU A 32 15.97 12.19 3.99
CA GLU A 32 16.63 11.47 2.90
C GLU A 32 15.96 10.12 2.64
N PRO A 33 16.06 9.57 1.42
CA PRO A 33 15.74 8.18 1.14
C PRO A 33 16.48 7.24 2.11
N LEU A 34 15.79 6.20 2.59
CA LEU A 34 16.35 5.22 3.51
C LEU A 34 16.47 3.86 2.82
N SER A 35 17.65 3.24 2.92
CA SER A 35 17.87 1.91 2.32
C SER A 35 17.09 0.83 3.07
N SER A 36 16.78 -0.29 2.40
CA SER A 36 16.07 -1.41 3.02
C SER A 36 16.89 -2.17 4.06
N THR A 37 18.23 -2.14 3.95
CA THR A 37 19.14 -2.67 4.96
C THR A 37 19.02 -1.87 6.26
N GLU A 38 19.19 -0.55 6.19
CA GLU A 38 19.06 0.33 7.36
C GLU A 38 17.66 0.26 7.97
N LEU A 39 16.64 0.13 7.12
CA LEU A 39 15.28 -0.10 7.58
C LEU A 39 15.17 -1.36 8.43
N THR A 40 15.71 -2.47 7.94
CA THR A 40 15.59 -3.78 8.59
C THR A 40 16.28 -3.77 9.95
N GLU A 41 17.43 -3.12 10.03
CA GLU A 41 18.14 -2.88 11.30
C GLU A 41 17.30 -2.04 12.27
N ARG A 42 16.63 -0.99 11.79
CA ARG A 42 15.78 -0.13 12.64
C ARG A 42 14.48 -0.79 13.08
N MET A 43 13.97 -1.73 12.28
CA MET A 43 12.74 -2.48 12.59
C MET A 43 12.99 -3.68 13.50
N SER A 44 14.22 -3.88 13.95
CA SER A 44 14.56 -4.96 14.85
C SER A 44 15.40 -4.48 16.02
N ARG A 45 15.22 -5.09 17.20
CA ARG A 45 15.98 -4.81 18.40
C ARG A 45 16.69 -6.08 18.83
N SER A 46 18.01 -6.03 18.93
CA SER A 46 18.77 -7.12 19.54
C SER A 46 18.65 -7.02 21.06
N ILE A 47 18.18 -8.10 21.68
CA ILE A 47 18.11 -8.25 23.13
C ILE A 47 19.16 -9.28 23.54
N LYS A 48 19.96 -8.90 24.53
CA LYS A 48 20.93 -9.79 25.16
C LYS A 48 20.48 -10.07 26.58
N THR A 49 20.26 -11.33 26.90
CA THR A 49 19.97 -11.79 28.27
C THR A 49 20.96 -12.91 28.62
N GLY A 50 22.03 -12.54 29.31
CA GLY A 50 23.15 -13.47 29.57
C GLY A 50 23.85 -13.90 28.29
N LYS A 51 23.84 -15.21 27.99
CA LYS A 51 24.37 -15.78 26.72
C LYS A 51 23.34 -15.85 25.59
N LEU A 52 22.05 -15.63 25.88
CA LEU A 52 21.02 -15.64 24.84
C LEU A 52 21.00 -14.32 24.09
N HIS A 53 20.97 -14.44 22.77
CA HIS A 53 20.70 -13.36 21.84
C HIS A 53 19.35 -13.63 21.18
N SER A 54 18.42 -12.70 21.31
CA SER A 54 17.18 -12.70 20.54
C SER A 54 17.08 -11.40 19.74
N THR A 55 16.33 -11.46 18.65
CA THR A 55 15.99 -10.29 17.85
C THR A 55 14.48 -10.13 17.89
N GLU A 56 14.01 -9.03 18.46
CA GLU A 56 12.59 -8.68 18.46
C GLU A 56 12.29 -7.77 17.28
N THR A 57 11.20 -8.04 16.58
CA THR A 57 10.69 -7.14 15.54
C THR A 57 9.84 -6.06 16.20
N ILE A 58 10.16 -4.80 15.90
CA ILE A 58 9.40 -3.64 16.37
C ILE A 58 8.10 -3.56 15.56
N GLN A 59 6.99 -3.16 16.19
CA GLN A 59 5.72 -2.96 15.49
C GLN A 59 5.84 -1.85 14.45
N HIS A 60 5.63 -2.19 13.17
CA HIS A 60 5.82 -1.25 12.08
C HIS A 60 4.94 -1.52 10.85
N LEU A 61 4.70 -0.48 10.06
CA LEU A 61 3.99 -0.52 8.79
C LEU A 61 4.93 -0.08 7.66
N ARG A 62 5.13 -0.96 6.68
CA ARG A 62 5.79 -0.63 5.41
C ARG A 62 4.77 -0.18 4.39
N ILE A 63 4.97 1.00 3.81
CA ILE A 63 4.09 1.62 2.81
C ILE A 63 4.90 1.83 1.54
N TYR A 64 4.43 1.26 0.43
CA TYR A 64 5.04 1.41 -0.88
C TYR A 64 4.18 2.33 -1.74
N LYS A 65 4.75 3.46 -2.17
CA LYS A 65 4.10 4.45 -3.04
C LYS A 65 4.81 4.55 -4.39
N PRO A 66 4.51 3.64 -5.33
CA PRO A 66 5.21 3.58 -6.62
C PRO A 66 4.99 4.83 -7.49
N HIS A 67 3.94 5.62 -7.22
CA HIS A 67 3.67 6.89 -7.90
C HIS A 67 4.19 8.13 -7.15
N GLY A 68 4.86 7.92 -6.01
CA GLY A 68 5.32 8.99 -5.15
C GLY A 68 4.26 9.48 -4.17
N SER A 69 4.55 10.60 -3.52
CA SER A 69 3.69 11.17 -2.48
C SER A 69 3.66 12.69 -2.58
N LEU A 70 2.59 13.29 -2.05
CA LEU A 70 2.46 14.75 -1.93
C LEU A 70 3.57 15.40 -1.07
N SER A 71 4.34 14.60 -0.32
CA SER A 71 5.49 15.08 0.46
C SER A 71 6.83 14.89 -0.22
N TRP A 72 6.90 14.41 -1.46
CA TRP A 72 8.17 14.23 -2.14
C TRP A 72 8.51 15.48 -2.93
N PHE A 73 9.72 15.99 -2.71
CA PHE A 73 10.22 17.19 -3.38
C PHE A 73 11.60 16.95 -3.95
N ARG A 74 11.82 17.48 -5.15
CA ARG A 74 13.14 17.62 -5.76
C ARG A 74 13.78 18.87 -5.20
N MET A 75 14.95 18.70 -4.63
CA MET A 75 15.79 19.75 -4.06
C MET A 75 16.64 20.42 -5.16
N PRO A 76 17.28 21.58 -4.89
CA PRO A 76 18.09 22.29 -5.89
C PRO A 76 19.31 21.51 -6.40
N ASP A 77 19.81 20.57 -5.59
CA ASP A 77 20.89 19.64 -5.95
C ASP A 77 20.40 18.44 -6.79
N GLY A 78 19.10 18.39 -7.10
CA GLY A 78 18.45 17.31 -7.84
C GLY A 78 18.03 16.12 -6.97
N ALA A 79 18.42 16.07 -5.69
CA ALA A 79 18.03 14.99 -4.80
C ALA A 79 16.53 15.03 -4.51
N ILE A 80 15.91 13.85 -4.40
CA ILE A 80 14.52 13.74 -3.97
C ILE A 80 14.50 13.50 -2.47
N LYS A 81 13.80 14.37 -1.74
CA LYS A 81 13.63 14.29 -0.29
C LYS A 81 12.16 14.30 0.08
N LYS A 82 11.84 13.70 1.22
CA LYS A 82 10.53 13.84 1.84
C LYS A 82 10.52 15.12 2.67
N VAL A 83 9.59 16.02 2.40
CA VAL A 83 9.35 17.23 3.18
C VAL A 83 7.99 17.10 3.86
N SER A 84 8.01 17.02 5.19
CA SER A 84 6.80 16.83 5.99
C SER A 84 6.00 18.14 6.08
N SER A 85 4.70 18.08 5.82
CA SER A 85 3.73 19.16 6.08
C SER A 85 4.06 20.50 5.42
N VAL A 86 4.03 20.55 4.09
CA VAL A 86 4.14 21.82 3.32
C VAL A 86 2.74 22.42 3.13
N PRO A 87 2.45 23.62 3.68
CA PRO A 87 1.20 24.30 3.38
C PRO A 87 1.14 24.72 1.91
N MET A 88 -0.03 24.58 1.27
CA MET A 88 -0.22 24.94 -0.14
C MET A 88 0.25 26.36 -0.49
N HIS A 89 0.05 27.32 0.43
CA HIS A 89 0.46 28.72 0.23
C HIS A 89 1.98 28.91 0.19
N GLN A 90 2.77 27.94 0.66
CA GLN A 90 4.24 27.99 0.60
C GLN A 90 4.83 27.39 -0.67
N LEU A 91 4.04 26.69 -1.51
CA LEU A 91 4.54 26.05 -2.73
C LEU A 91 5.22 27.03 -3.69
N HIS A 92 4.71 28.27 -3.77
CA HIS A 92 5.32 29.31 -4.58
C HIS A 92 6.72 29.72 -4.08
N ASN A 93 6.89 29.81 -2.75
CA ASN A 93 8.17 30.13 -2.14
C ASN A 93 9.17 28.97 -2.31
N LEU A 94 8.72 27.73 -2.18
CA LEU A 94 9.55 26.55 -2.45
C LEU A 94 10.03 26.51 -3.90
N SER A 95 9.13 26.76 -4.86
CA SER A 95 9.48 26.80 -6.28
C SER A 95 10.55 27.86 -6.57
N ARG A 96 10.44 29.05 -5.96
CA ARG A 96 11.48 30.10 -6.05
C ARG A 96 12.83 29.68 -5.47
N ALA A 97 12.82 28.80 -4.47
CA ALA A 97 14.02 28.23 -3.89
C ALA A 97 14.55 27.00 -4.68
N GLY A 98 13.97 26.68 -5.84
CA GLY A 98 14.34 25.50 -6.63
C GLY A 98 13.83 24.17 -6.07
N ILE A 99 12.86 24.21 -5.15
CA ILE A 99 12.25 23.03 -4.53
C ILE A 99 10.89 22.78 -5.18
N THR A 100 10.72 21.63 -5.83
CA THR A 100 9.51 21.33 -6.61
C THR A 100 8.90 19.97 -6.24
N PRO A 101 7.56 19.85 -6.17
CA PRO A 101 6.92 18.57 -5.86
C PRO A 101 7.20 17.53 -6.96
N VAL A 102 7.34 16.26 -6.57
CA VAL A 102 7.59 15.15 -7.49
C VAL A 102 6.53 14.07 -7.29
N ILE A 103 5.72 13.85 -8.31
CA ILE A 103 4.76 12.75 -8.38
C ILE A 103 4.74 12.19 -9.80
N VAL A 104 4.57 10.87 -9.90
CA VAL A 104 4.38 10.19 -11.18
C VAL A 104 2.88 10.09 -11.41
N THR A 105 2.38 10.91 -12.34
CA THR A 105 0.98 10.83 -12.74
C THR A 105 0.72 9.58 -13.58
N PRO A 106 -0.48 8.96 -13.52
CA PRO A 106 -0.80 7.84 -14.39
C PRO A 106 -0.65 8.22 -15.87
N GLY A 107 0.13 7.45 -16.64
CA GLY A 107 0.31 7.66 -18.09
C GLY A 107 1.75 7.43 -18.60
N MET A 108 1.84 6.90 -19.83
CA MET A 108 3.07 6.47 -20.55
C MET A 108 4.25 7.45 -20.52
N GLY A 109 4.00 8.76 -20.46
CA GLY A 109 5.03 9.77 -20.67
C GLY A 109 6.00 10.02 -19.52
N LYS A 110 5.71 9.57 -18.28
CA LYS A 110 6.48 9.96 -17.08
C LYS A 110 7.23 8.83 -16.39
N TYR A 111 7.26 7.64 -16.99
CA TYR A 111 7.86 6.46 -16.36
C TYR A 111 9.39 6.44 -16.36
N LEU A 112 10.06 7.35 -17.08
CA LEU A 112 11.51 7.50 -16.93
C LEU A 112 11.90 7.89 -15.51
N GLU A 113 11.06 8.64 -14.79
CA GLU A 113 11.33 9.02 -13.40
C GLU A 113 11.36 7.81 -12.45
N THR A 114 10.64 6.73 -12.75
CA THR A 114 10.59 5.56 -11.86
C THR A 114 11.86 4.70 -11.89
N HIS A 115 12.74 4.94 -12.85
CA HIS A 115 14.05 4.29 -12.93
C HIS A 115 15.10 4.91 -12.00
N PHE A 116 14.82 6.09 -11.45
CA PHE A 116 15.72 6.80 -10.55
C PHE A 116 15.29 6.64 -9.09
N GLU A 117 16.26 6.76 -8.19
CA GLU A 117 15.97 6.79 -6.75
C GLU A 117 15.09 8.00 -6.40
N PRO A 118 14.10 7.84 -5.50
CA PRO A 118 13.85 6.68 -4.64
C PRO A 118 12.86 5.65 -5.23
N TYR A 119 12.33 5.90 -6.43
CA TYR A 119 11.28 5.07 -7.03
C TYR A 119 11.76 3.64 -7.32
N SER A 120 12.96 3.49 -7.88
CA SER A 120 13.55 2.19 -8.22
C SER A 120 13.66 1.27 -7.00
N ASN A 121 14.16 1.78 -5.87
CA ASN A 121 14.25 1.02 -4.63
C ASN A 121 12.86 0.67 -4.07
N ILE A 122 11.91 1.61 -4.09
CA ILE A 122 10.54 1.37 -3.63
C ILE A 122 9.86 0.29 -4.47
N LEU A 123 10.00 0.31 -5.80
CA LEU A 123 9.46 -0.71 -6.69
C LEU A 123 10.12 -2.08 -6.45
N ALA A 124 11.44 -2.12 -6.26
CA ALA A 124 12.16 -3.36 -5.98
C ALA A 124 11.69 -3.99 -4.65
N GLU A 125 11.57 -3.18 -3.59
CA GLU A 125 11.09 -3.65 -2.29
C GLU A 125 9.61 -4.04 -2.32
N MET A 126 8.78 -3.28 -3.02
CA MET A 126 7.38 -3.61 -3.27
C MET A 126 7.26 -4.99 -3.93
N LYS A 127 8.04 -5.24 -4.99
CA LYS A 127 8.04 -6.54 -5.68
C LYS A 127 8.47 -7.67 -4.75
N ARG A 128 9.54 -7.48 -3.96
CA ARG A 128 9.99 -8.47 -2.97
C ARG A 128 8.90 -8.78 -1.94
N ALA A 129 8.15 -7.77 -1.50
CA ALA A 129 7.05 -7.96 -0.56
C ALA A 129 5.90 -8.76 -1.18
N ILE A 130 5.55 -8.50 -2.44
CA ILE A 130 4.55 -9.27 -3.20
C ILE A 130 5.00 -10.73 -3.37
N ASP A 131 6.24 -10.95 -3.83
CA ASP A 131 6.79 -12.28 -4.10
C ASP A 131 6.79 -13.18 -2.84
N ARG A 132 6.88 -12.58 -1.65
CA ARG A 132 6.91 -13.28 -0.34
C ARG A 132 5.55 -13.32 0.36
N ALA A 133 4.52 -12.72 -0.21
CA ALA A 133 3.21 -12.63 0.43
C ALA A 133 2.56 -14.01 0.53
N SER A 134 2.05 -14.35 1.72
CA SER A 134 1.23 -15.55 1.94
C SER A 134 -0.24 -15.33 1.61
N GLY A 135 -0.62 -14.13 1.19
CA GLY A 135 -1.97 -13.73 0.83
C GLY A 135 -1.99 -12.27 0.36
N LEU A 136 -2.95 -11.92 -0.49
CA LEU A 136 -3.10 -10.59 -1.05
C LEU A 136 -4.50 -10.04 -0.77
N VAL A 137 -4.56 -8.77 -0.37
CA VAL A 137 -5.83 -8.05 -0.17
C VAL A 137 -5.82 -6.78 -1.02
N PHE A 138 -6.79 -6.66 -1.92
CA PHE A 138 -7.02 -5.51 -2.77
C PHE A 138 -8.27 -4.76 -2.30
N VAL A 139 -8.12 -3.48 -1.96
CA VAL A 139 -9.23 -2.64 -1.50
C VAL A 139 -9.40 -1.45 -2.44
N GLY A 140 -10.55 -1.35 -3.10
CA GLY A 140 -10.85 -0.29 -4.06
C GLY A 140 -9.97 -0.29 -5.32
N PHE A 141 -9.26 -1.38 -5.60
CA PHE A 141 -8.33 -1.46 -6.72
C PHE A 141 -9.03 -1.91 -8.00
N GLY A 142 -8.93 -1.08 -9.06
CA GLY A 142 -9.64 -1.30 -10.32
C GLY A 142 -8.90 -2.12 -11.37
N PHE A 143 -7.68 -2.60 -11.12
CA PHE A 143 -6.92 -3.39 -12.10
C PHE A 143 -6.75 -2.70 -13.48
N ASN A 144 -6.57 -1.37 -13.49
CA ASN A 144 -6.37 -0.59 -14.71
C ASN A 144 -4.95 0.01 -14.81
N ASP A 145 -4.08 -0.30 -13.85
CA ASP A 145 -2.74 0.24 -13.73
C ASP A 145 -1.71 -0.79 -14.19
N ILE A 146 -1.38 -0.77 -15.48
CA ILE A 146 -0.48 -1.75 -16.09
C ILE A 146 0.92 -1.74 -15.45
N HIS A 147 1.36 -0.60 -14.91
CA HIS A 147 2.69 -0.44 -14.34
C HIS A 147 2.80 -1.13 -12.98
N ILE A 148 1.77 -1.01 -12.14
CA ILE A 148 1.77 -1.75 -10.88
C ILE A 148 1.35 -3.21 -11.12
N GLN A 149 0.37 -3.46 -11.98
CA GLN A 149 -0.13 -4.82 -12.26
C GLN A 149 0.95 -5.77 -12.76
N GLY A 150 1.84 -5.31 -13.65
CA GLY A 150 2.95 -6.13 -14.14
C GLY A 150 3.82 -6.68 -13.00
N ASN A 151 3.92 -5.96 -11.87
CA ASN A 151 4.72 -6.37 -10.72
C ASN A 151 4.08 -7.47 -9.87
N PHE A 152 2.76 -7.68 -9.95
CA PHE A 152 2.07 -8.69 -9.13
C PHE A 152 1.27 -9.73 -9.92
N LEU A 153 1.29 -9.70 -11.26
CA LEU A 153 0.59 -10.68 -12.10
C LEU A 153 1.01 -12.13 -11.81
N ALA A 154 2.30 -12.37 -11.54
CA ALA A 154 2.79 -13.69 -11.17
C ALA A 154 2.16 -14.19 -9.85
N ALA A 155 1.97 -13.30 -8.87
CA ALA A 155 1.32 -13.64 -7.62
C ALA A 155 -0.19 -13.91 -7.81
N LEU A 156 -0.87 -13.16 -8.70
CA LEU A 156 -2.28 -13.42 -9.01
C LEU A 156 -2.53 -14.80 -9.63
N ARG A 157 -1.57 -15.29 -10.42
CA ARG A 157 -1.65 -16.61 -11.07
C ARG A 157 -1.28 -17.76 -10.13
N ASN A 158 -0.69 -17.45 -8.97
CA ASN A 158 -0.25 -18.46 -8.02
C ASN A 158 -1.42 -18.96 -7.15
N ALA A 159 -1.92 -20.15 -7.45
CA ALA A 159 -3.03 -20.75 -6.70
C ALA A 159 -2.73 -21.01 -5.22
N ALA A 160 -1.46 -21.01 -4.79
CA ALA A 160 -1.08 -21.14 -3.38
C ALA A 160 -1.27 -19.85 -2.59
N VAL A 161 -1.46 -18.71 -3.25
CA VAL A 161 -1.64 -17.40 -2.61
C VAL A 161 -3.12 -17.04 -2.64
N PRO A 162 -3.83 -17.01 -1.49
CA PRO A 162 -5.22 -16.57 -1.44
C PRO A 162 -5.32 -15.06 -1.70
N ILE A 163 -6.34 -14.68 -2.47
CA ILE A 163 -6.58 -13.31 -2.91
C ILE A 163 -7.97 -12.86 -2.47
N LEU A 164 -8.03 -11.74 -1.76
CA LEU A 164 -9.27 -11.07 -1.40
C LEU A 164 -9.37 -9.73 -2.14
N ILE A 165 -10.44 -9.52 -2.87
CA ILE A 165 -10.72 -8.28 -3.59
C ILE A 165 -12.01 -7.68 -3.03
N ILE A 166 -11.94 -6.43 -2.61
CA ILE A 166 -13.06 -5.69 -2.05
C ILE A 166 -13.13 -4.36 -2.77
N THR A 167 -14.23 -4.11 -3.47
CA THR A 167 -14.41 -2.85 -4.21
C THR A 167 -15.88 -2.49 -4.27
N ARG A 168 -16.21 -1.23 -4.54
CA ARG A 168 -17.60 -0.87 -4.81
C ARG A 168 -18.11 -1.56 -6.08
N THR A 169 -17.28 -1.60 -7.11
CA THR A 169 -17.63 -2.18 -8.41
C THR A 169 -16.41 -2.88 -8.99
N LEU A 170 -16.57 -4.16 -9.37
CA LEU A 170 -15.52 -4.88 -10.08
C LEU A 170 -15.39 -4.31 -11.49
N SER A 171 -14.15 -4.07 -11.90
CA SER A 171 -13.86 -3.44 -13.18
C SER A 171 -13.98 -4.45 -14.34
N PRO A 172 -14.18 -3.97 -15.58
CA PRO A 172 -14.06 -4.83 -16.77
C PRO A 172 -12.69 -5.53 -16.84
N ALA A 173 -11.62 -4.87 -16.40
CA ALA A 173 -10.28 -5.45 -16.36
C ALA A 173 -10.21 -6.68 -15.45
N PHE A 174 -10.85 -6.65 -14.28
CA PHE A 174 -10.95 -7.84 -13.43
C PHE A 174 -11.63 -9.01 -14.15
N PHE A 175 -12.78 -8.78 -14.79
CA PHE A 175 -13.50 -9.84 -15.50
C PHE A 175 -12.71 -10.38 -16.69
N ASN A 176 -11.96 -9.53 -17.39
CA ASN A 176 -11.04 -9.96 -18.45
C ASN A 176 -9.93 -10.88 -17.92
N MET A 177 -9.34 -10.54 -16.76
CA MET A 177 -8.32 -11.36 -16.11
C MET A 177 -8.88 -12.72 -15.66
N VAL A 178 -10.12 -12.75 -15.14
CA VAL A 178 -10.82 -14.00 -14.81
C VAL A 178 -11.03 -14.85 -16.05
N ALA A 179 -11.56 -14.28 -17.13
CA ALA A 179 -11.80 -14.99 -18.39
C ALA A 179 -10.50 -15.53 -19.03
N ALA A 180 -9.39 -14.80 -18.87
CA ALA A 180 -8.07 -15.20 -19.35
C ALA A 180 -7.35 -16.19 -18.40
N GLY A 181 -7.92 -16.55 -17.24
CA GLY A 181 -7.30 -17.45 -16.27
C GLY A 181 -6.06 -16.85 -15.58
N GLU A 182 -5.96 -15.53 -15.50
CA GLU A 182 -4.82 -14.79 -14.96
C GLU A 182 -4.89 -14.55 -13.45
N ILE A 183 -6.02 -14.88 -12.84
CA ILE A 183 -6.24 -14.80 -11.40
C ILE A 183 -6.77 -16.15 -10.89
N ARG A 184 -6.22 -16.62 -9.77
CA ARG A 184 -6.59 -17.89 -9.12
C ARG A 184 -6.66 -17.71 -7.59
N ASN A 185 -7.36 -18.63 -6.93
CA ASN A 185 -7.58 -18.66 -5.49
C ASN A 185 -8.09 -17.31 -4.97
N TYR A 186 -9.23 -16.86 -5.49
CA TYR A 186 -9.75 -15.53 -5.18
C TYR A 186 -11.17 -15.55 -4.61
N VAL A 187 -11.43 -14.55 -3.79
CA VAL A 187 -12.76 -14.09 -3.41
C VAL A 187 -12.85 -12.60 -3.73
N ALA A 188 -13.79 -12.22 -4.60
CA ALA A 188 -14.00 -10.84 -5.00
C ALA A 188 -15.42 -10.39 -4.63
N ILE A 189 -15.51 -9.26 -3.93
CA ILE A 189 -16.74 -8.76 -3.33
C ILE A 189 -17.02 -7.36 -3.87
N GLN A 190 -18.25 -7.16 -4.37
CA GLN A 190 -18.74 -5.86 -4.81
C GLN A 190 -20.10 -5.48 -4.22
N GLU A 191 -20.44 -4.19 -4.33
CA GLU A 191 -21.74 -3.67 -3.93
C GLU A 191 -22.86 -4.17 -4.86
N LEU A 192 -23.98 -4.58 -4.27
CA LEU A 192 -25.23 -4.88 -4.97
C LEU A 192 -26.40 -4.27 -4.20
N GLY A 193 -26.64 -2.96 -4.41
CA GLY A 193 -27.66 -2.23 -3.67
C GLY A 193 -27.33 -2.20 -2.17
N LYS A 194 -28.17 -2.84 -1.34
CA LYS A 194 -27.91 -3.00 0.10
C LYS A 194 -27.15 -4.29 0.45
N LYS A 195 -26.87 -5.13 -0.55
CA LYS A 195 -26.26 -6.45 -0.41
C LYS A 195 -24.82 -6.43 -0.94
N SER A 196 -24.11 -7.54 -0.76
CA SER A 196 -22.82 -7.77 -1.39
C SER A 196 -22.92 -8.93 -2.39
N GLN A 197 -22.32 -8.77 -3.56
CA GLN A 197 -22.18 -9.84 -4.54
C GLN A 197 -20.76 -10.40 -4.48
N VAL A 198 -20.66 -11.73 -4.38
CA VAL A 198 -19.41 -12.45 -4.19
C VAL A 198 -19.12 -13.30 -5.42
N PHE A 199 -17.89 -13.19 -5.93
CA PHE A 199 -17.34 -13.99 -7.01
C PHE A 199 -16.15 -14.79 -6.48
N SER A 200 -16.00 -16.03 -6.92
CA SER A 200 -14.86 -16.88 -6.56
C SER A 200 -14.52 -17.81 -7.72
N ASP A 201 -13.30 -18.35 -7.72
CA ASP A 201 -12.88 -19.40 -8.65
C ASP A 201 -13.32 -20.81 -8.22
N ILE A 202 -13.73 -20.99 -6.96
CA ILE A 202 -14.17 -22.28 -6.41
C ILE A 202 -15.66 -22.37 -6.08
N MET A 203 -16.37 -21.23 -6.07
CA MET A 203 -17.80 -21.17 -5.78
C MET A 203 -18.55 -20.42 -6.88
N ASN A 204 -19.82 -20.79 -7.08
CA ASN A 204 -20.74 -20.02 -7.90
C ASN A 204 -20.92 -18.62 -7.31
N VAL A 205 -21.33 -17.67 -8.15
CA VAL A 205 -21.67 -16.31 -7.72
C VAL A 205 -22.71 -16.38 -6.61
N ASP A 206 -22.45 -15.68 -5.51
CA ASP A 206 -23.32 -15.64 -4.34
C ASP A 206 -23.74 -14.20 -4.01
N ILE A 207 -24.87 -14.03 -3.35
CA ILE A 207 -25.39 -12.74 -2.90
C ILE A 207 -25.59 -12.83 -1.39
N VAL A 208 -24.82 -12.02 -0.65
CA VAL A 208 -24.86 -11.98 0.80
C VAL A 208 -25.65 -10.75 1.26
N GLU A 209 -26.71 -10.97 2.03
CA GLU A 209 -27.64 -9.90 2.44
C GLU A 209 -27.12 -9.08 3.62
N GLU A 210 -26.45 -9.71 4.59
CA GLU A 210 -25.96 -9.05 5.81
C GLU A 210 -24.69 -9.75 6.35
N PRO A 211 -23.78 -9.00 7.02
CA PRO A 211 -23.59 -7.55 6.95
C PRO A 211 -23.06 -7.06 5.58
N ASN A 212 -22.89 -5.74 5.43
CA ASN A 212 -22.41 -5.13 4.19
C ASN A 212 -20.90 -5.41 3.91
N HIS A 213 -20.62 -6.61 3.42
CA HIS A 213 -19.28 -7.19 3.22
C HIS A 213 -18.42 -6.53 2.15
N TRP A 214 -19.02 -5.77 1.23
CA TRP A 214 -18.22 -5.02 0.23
C TRP A 214 -17.47 -3.84 0.86
N THR A 215 -17.81 -3.44 2.09
CA THR A 215 -17.03 -2.44 2.82
C THR A 215 -15.96 -3.12 3.66
N LEU A 216 -14.75 -2.55 3.69
CA LEU A 216 -13.68 -3.06 4.55
C LEU A 216 -14.14 -3.14 6.02
N LYS A 217 -14.84 -2.11 6.50
CA LYS A 217 -15.39 -2.09 7.87
C LYS A 217 -16.38 -3.24 8.10
N GLY A 218 -17.32 -3.47 7.18
CA GLY A 218 -18.30 -4.55 7.29
C GLY A 218 -17.63 -5.92 7.31
N LEU A 219 -16.63 -6.13 6.44
CA LEU A 219 -15.89 -7.38 6.40
C LEU A 219 -15.05 -7.61 7.66
N LEU A 220 -14.34 -6.58 8.15
CA LEU A 220 -13.57 -6.69 9.40
C LEU A 220 -14.48 -7.05 10.58
N ARG A 221 -15.67 -6.44 10.67
CA ARG A 221 -16.67 -6.76 11.70
C ARG A 221 -17.16 -8.19 11.63
N GLN A 222 -17.36 -8.73 10.43
CA GLN A 222 -17.75 -10.13 10.28
C GLN A 222 -16.62 -11.08 10.74
N ALA A 223 -15.38 -10.78 10.37
CA ALA A 223 -14.25 -11.67 10.63
C ALA A 223 -13.77 -11.62 12.10
N TRP A 224 -13.82 -10.46 12.75
CA TRP A 224 -13.29 -10.25 14.09
C TRP A 224 -14.33 -9.87 15.15
N GLY A 225 -15.59 -9.67 14.79
CA GLY A 225 -16.62 -9.15 15.70
C GLY A 225 -16.64 -7.62 15.77
N ASP A 226 -17.64 -7.07 16.46
CA ASP A 226 -17.82 -5.62 16.62
C ASP A 226 -17.01 -5.14 17.85
N ASP A 227 -15.68 -5.06 17.72
CA ASP A 227 -14.82 -4.48 18.77
C ASP A 227 -14.97 -2.95 18.77
N SER A 228 -16.13 -2.49 19.22
CA SER A 228 -16.40 -1.07 19.47
C SER A 228 -15.86 -0.58 20.83
N GLU A 229 -15.24 -1.46 21.63
CA GLU A 229 -14.69 -1.08 22.95
C GLU A 229 -13.22 -0.62 22.93
N TYR A 230 -12.42 -0.89 21.89
CA TYR A 230 -11.00 -0.49 21.87
C TYR A 230 -10.74 0.95 21.41
N ALA A 231 -11.75 1.67 20.92
CA ALA A 231 -11.60 3.05 20.43
C ALA A 231 -11.97 4.13 21.45
N ALA A 232 -12.37 3.76 22.68
CA ALA A 232 -12.79 4.70 23.72
C ALA A 232 -11.78 4.86 24.87
N SER A 233 -10.56 4.32 24.77
CA SER A 233 -9.58 4.40 25.85
C SER A 233 -8.12 4.55 25.41
N VAL A 234 -7.81 5.56 24.59
CA VAL A 234 -6.54 6.32 24.64
C VAL A 234 -6.78 7.75 24.16
#